data_AF-A0A024JR87-F1
#
_entry.id   AF-A0A024JR87-F1
#
_cell.length_a   1.000
_cell.length_b   1.000
_cell.length_c   1.000
_cell.angle_alpha   90.00
_cell.angle_beta   90.00
_cell.angle_gamma   90.00
#
_symmetry.space_group_name_H-M   'P 1'
#
loop_
_entity.id
_entity.type
_entity.pdbx_description
1 polymer ?
#
loop_
_entity_poly.entity_id
_entity_poly.type
_entity_poly.pdbx_seq_one_letter_code
_entity_poly.pdbx_strand_id
1 'polypeptide(L)'
;MRYFLQQRQSSGAYRSGANGIRYLETPSYTEFEVPLADGSFGIVYLMPRDAKSFIACACMLDTFAYIVDAYVAAHPDSQPAILQTFQETWPSVMELLSNGENGFYSPAALCVLEDPDDVVNRWFVATIIGNVGHLPATKVLGNERVVEAMARVVRLTESAINQFHGAQIDAELLSRRIAQARMLANVRRAAKFVDSKFDSIIQLADSVVKSQ
;
A
#
# COMPACT_ATOMS: atom_id res chain seq x y z
N MET A 1 5.08 17.43 1.28
CA MET A 1 5.49 16.45 0.24
C MET A 1 4.46 16.31 -0.89
N ARG A 2 4.91 15.87 -2.06
CA ARG A 2 4.16 15.68 -3.31
C ARG A 2 3.91 14.20 -3.62
N TYR A 3 2.83 13.90 -4.33
CA TYR A 3 2.53 12.55 -4.80
C TYR A 3 3.55 12.06 -5.84
N PHE A 4 3.79 10.75 -5.83
CA PHE A 4 4.77 10.09 -6.67
C PHE A 4 4.65 10.46 -8.15
N LEU A 5 3.46 10.33 -8.75
CA LEU A 5 3.32 10.50 -10.19
C LEU A 5 3.03 11.96 -10.56
N GLN A 6 3.91 12.57 -11.35
CA GLN A 6 3.77 13.94 -11.87
C GLN A 6 3.82 13.94 -13.40
N GLN A 7 2.82 14.57 -14.03
CA GLN A 7 2.74 14.70 -15.50
C GLN A 7 3.63 15.82 -16.05
N ARG A 8 4.09 16.71 -15.17
CA ARG A 8 4.91 17.85 -15.56
C ARG A 8 6.11 17.91 -14.66
N GLN A 9 7.23 18.23 -15.29
CA GLN A 9 8.45 18.54 -14.59
C GLN A 9 8.24 19.72 -13.64
N SER A 10 8.79 19.61 -12.44
CA SER A 10 8.59 20.61 -11.39
C SER A 10 9.38 21.88 -11.67
N SER A 11 8.71 23.03 -11.57
CA SER A 11 9.39 24.32 -11.51
C SER A 11 10.02 24.52 -10.13
N GLY A 12 11.26 24.99 -10.07
CA GLY A 12 11.93 25.26 -8.79
C GLY A 12 13.45 25.14 -8.85
N ALA A 13 14.09 25.32 -7.70
CA ALA A 13 15.54 25.31 -7.52
C ALA A 13 16.16 23.89 -7.53
N TYR A 14 15.67 23.00 -8.38
CA TYR A 14 16.24 21.66 -8.52
C TYR A 14 17.62 21.72 -9.15
N ARG A 15 18.52 20.91 -8.63
CA ARG A 15 19.82 20.64 -9.20
C ARG A 15 19.73 19.44 -10.13
N SER A 16 20.53 19.44 -11.18
CA SER A 16 20.61 18.30 -12.10
C SER A 16 21.60 17.26 -11.56
N GLY A 17 21.17 16.00 -11.54
CA GLY A 17 21.98 14.83 -11.24
C GLY A 17 22.26 14.00 -12.50
N ALA A 18 22.74 12.78 -12.30
CA ALA A 18 22.98 11.83 -13.39
C ALA A 18 21.65 11.30 -13.98
N ASN A 19 21.68 10.86 -15.24
CA ASN A 19 20.58 10.16 -15.91
C ASN A 19 19.24 10.93 -15.91
N GLY A 20 19.30 12.27 -15.98
CA GLY A 20 18.11 13.11 -16.00
C GLY A 20 17.39 13.23 -14.65
N ILE A 21 17.91 12.61 -13.58
CA ILE A 21 17.39 12.79 -12.23
C ILE A 21 17.64 14.22 -11.77
N ARG A 22 16.62 14.86 -11.22
CA ARG A 22 16.73 16.18 -10.58
C ARG A 22 16.52 16.02 -9.08
N TYR A 23 17.16 16.87 -8.28
CA TYR A 23 17.01 16.77 -6.83
C TYR A 23 16.92 18.15 -6.16
N LEU A 24 16.21 18.18 -5.04
CA LEU A 24 16.00 19.33 -4.19
C LEU A 24 16.30 18.93 -2.74
N GLU A 25 17.28 19.59 -2.13
CA GLU A 25 17.62 19.39 -0.72
C GLU A 25 16.76 20.30 0.16
N THR A 26 16.12 19.72 1.18
CA THR A 26 15.43 20.43 2.24
C THR A 26 16.11 20.13 3.58
N PRO A 27 15.79 20.87 4.66
CA PRO A 27 16.32 20.55 6.00
C PRO A 27 15.94 19.14 6.48
N SER A 28 14.81 18.61 6.04
CA SER A 28 14.21 17.37 6.55
C SER A 28 14.42 16.17 5.64
N TYR A 29 14.65 16.38 4.34
CA TYR A 29 14.77 15.31 3.36
C TYR A 29 15.44 15.80 2.07
N THR A 30 15.83 14.86 1.21
CA THR A 30 16.15 15.16 -0.19
C THR A 30 15.05 14.61 -1.08
N GLU A 31 14.47 15.45 -1.92
CA GLU A 31 13.50 15.05 -2.93
C GLU A 31 14.23 14.79 -4.25
N PHE A 32 13.87 13.69 -4.91
CA PHE A 32 14.37 13.28 -6.21
C PHE A 32 13.21 13.18 -7.19
N GLU A 33 13.36 13.83 -8.32
CA GLU A 33 12.48 13.72 -9.48
C GLU A 33 13.17 12.78 -10.49
N VAL A 34 12.59 11.60 -10.65
CA VAL A 34 13.11 10.51 -11.48
C VAL A 34 12.29 10.43 -12.77
N PRO A 35 12.90 10.53 -13.96
CA PRO A 35 12.16 10.36 -15.21
C PRO A 35 11.66 8.92 -15.36
N LEU A 36 10.39 8.77 -15.73
CA LEU A 36 9.76 7.48 -16.00
C LEU A 36 9.68 7.23 -17.52
N ALA A 37 9.44 5.97 -17.90
CA ALA A 37 9.49 5.54 -19.31
C ALA A 37 8.40 6.17 -20.19
N ASP A 38 7.27 6.56 -19.59
CA ASP A 38 6.14 7.20 -20.27
C ASP A 38 6.31 8.72 -20.41
N GLY A 39 7.45 9.28 -19.98
CA GLY A 39 7.72 10.72 -19.98
C GLY A 39 7.17 11.46 -18.77
N SER A 40 6.49 10.78 -17.86
CA SER A 40 6.12 11.33 -16.56
C SER A 40 7.31 11.30 -15.59
N PHE A 41 7.10 11.81 -14.37
CA PHE A 41 8.13 11.89 -13.34
C PHE A 41 7.66 11.23 -12.05
N GLY A 42 8.51 10.37 -11.49
CA GLY A 42 8.35 9.76 -10.18
C GLY A 42 9.05 10.61 -9.11
N ILE A 43 8.34 10.96 -8.03
CA ILE A 43 8.90 11.69 -6.91
C ILE A 43 9.25 10.74 -5.77
N VAL A 44 10.53 10.70 -5.40
CA VAL A 44 11.07 9.87 -4.33
C VAL A 44 11.78 10.76 -3.31
N TYR A 45 11.58 10.47 -2.05
CA TYR A 45 12.20 11.17 -0.93
C TYR A 45 13.25 10.27 -0.30
N LEU A 46 14.35 10.88 0.12
CA LEU A 46 15.32 10.26 1.02
C LEU A 46 15.36 11.06 2.31
N MET A 47 14.86 10.45 3.38
CA MET A 47 14.76 11.06 4.70
C MET A 47 15.81 10.43 5.63
N PRO A 48 16.63 11.22 6.34
CA PRO A 48 17.48 10.69 7.38
C PRO A 48 16.61 10.16 8.53
N ARG A 49 16.83 8.90 8.92
CA ARG A 49 16.16 8.29 10.08
C ARG A 49 17.01 8.40 11.33
N ASP A 50 18.31 8.12 11.17
CA ASP A 50 19.33 8.27 12.19
C ASP A 50 20.70 8.52 11.53
N ALA A 51 21.77 8.55 12.31
CA ALA A 51 23.12 8.84 11.81
C ALA A 51 23.66 7.79 10.81
N LYS A 52 23.03 6.62 10.68
CA LYS A 52 23.51 5.47 9.90
C LYS A 52 22.43 4.89 8.97
N SER A 53 21.26 5.49 8.91
CA SER A 53 20.17 4.99 8.08
C SER A 53 19.29 6.08 7.49
N PHE A 54 18.72 5.74 6.34
CA PHE A 54 17.77 6.56 5.61
C PHE A 54 16.49 5.79 5.36
N ILE A 55 15.40 6.52 5.19
CA ILE A 55 14.15 6.01 4.61
C ILE A 55 14.11 6.54 3.18
N ALA A 56 14.07 5.64 2.20
CA ALA A 56 13.65 6.00 0.85
C ALA A 56 12.15 5.75 0.74
N CYS A 57 11.38 6.74 0.33
CA CYS A 57 9.93 6.60 0.25
C CYS A 57 9.32 7.40 -0.91
N ALA A 58 8.13 6.99 -1.32
CA ALA A 58 7.32 7.68 -2.33
C ALA A 58 5.89 7.83 -1.81
N CYS A 59 5.37 9.05 -1.84
CA CYS A 59 4.02 9.36 -1.39
C CYS A 59 3.00 8.81 -2.39
N MET A 60 2.13 7.92 -1.93
CA MET A 60 1.02 7.37 -2.70
C MET A 60 -0.12 8.37 -2.80
N LEU A 61 -0.92 8.27 -3.88
CA LEU A 61 -2.14 9.04 -4.07
C LEU A 61 -3.18 8.71 -2.97
N ASP A 62 -4.00 9.70 -2.62
CA ASP A 62 -5.07 9.57 -1.60
C ASP A 62 -6.10 8.47 -1.89
N THR A 63 -6.20 8.03 -3.15
CA THR A 63 -7.09 6.93 -3.56
C THR A 63 -6.87 5.67 -2.73
N PHE A 64 -5.63 5.43 -2.26
CA PHE A 64 -5.34 4.28 -1.42
C PHE A 64 -6.00 4.36 -0.04
N ALA A 65 -5.91 5.52 0.62
CA ALA A 65 -6.53 5.74 1.92
C ALA A 65 -8.05 5.48 1.86
N TYR A 66 -8.69 5.99 0.81
CA TYR A 66 -10.12 5.77 0.60
C TYR A 66 -10.49 4.28 0.49
N ILE A 67 -9.71 3.47 -0.23
CA ILE A 67 -10.01 2.05 -0.41
C ILE A 67 -9.91 1.29 0.92
N VAL A 68 -8.85 1.53 1.69
CA VAL A 68 -8.64 0.86 2.97
C VAL A 68 -9.71 1.29 3.98
N ASP A 69 -9.90 2.60 4.14
CA ASP A 69 -10.80 3.16 5.16
C ASP A 69 -12.27 2.91 4.83
N ALA A 70 -12.69 3.08 3.57
CA ALA A 70 -14.10 2.96 3.19
C ALA A 70 -14.58 1.51 3.11
N TYR A 71 -13.70 0.54 2.81
CA TYR A 71 -14.13 -0.84 2.57
C TYR A 71 -13.80 -1.80 3.71
N VAL A 72 -12.60 -1.71 4.30
CA VAL A 72 -12.17 -2.67 5.34
C VAL A 72 -12.77 -2.30 6.69
N ALA A 73 -12.64 -1.04 7.11
CA ALA A 73 -13.12 -0.60 8.42
C ALA A 73 -14.65 -0.56 8.53
N ALA A 74 -15.36 -0.25 7.43
CA ALA A 74 -16.82 -0.15 7.42
C ALA A 74 -17.55 -1.51 7.38
N HIS A 75 -16.85 -2.63 7.11
CA HIS A 75 -17.50 -3.94 6.89
C HIS A 75 -16.76 -5.11 7.56
N PRO A 76 -16.67 -5.14 8.91
CA PRO A 76 -15.90 -6.15 9.64
C PRO A 76 -16.33 -7.59 9.33
N ASP A 77 -17.63 -7.84 9.18
CA ASP A 77 -18.19 -9.16 8.84
C ASP A 77 -17.75 -9.70 7.46
N SER A 78 -17.35 -8.82 6.55
CA SER A 78 -16.94 -9.17 5.18
C SER A 78 -15.43 -9.03 4.97
N GLN A 79 -14.69 -8.66 6.02
CA GLN A 79 -13.26 -8.36 5.94
C GLN A 79 -12.43 -9.49 5.29
N PRO A 80 -12.61 -10.78 5.65
CA PRO A 80 -11.81 -11.85 5.03
C PRO A 80 -12.01 -11.96 3.50
N ALA A 81 -13.24 -11.78 3.02
CA ALA A 81 -13.55 -11.88 1.60
C ALA A 81 -13.11 -10.63 0.82
N ILE A 82 -13.18 -9.44 1.45
CA ILE A 82 -12.65 -8.20 0.90
C ILE A 82 -11.13 -8.29 0.75
N LEU A 83 -10.43 -8.76 1.79
CA LEU A 83 -8.99 -8.96 1.76
C LEU A 83 -8.56 -9.99 0.70
N GLN A 84 -9.29 -11.10 0.57
CA GLN A 84 -9.05 -12.06 -0.51
C GLN A 84 -9.21 -11.41 -1.89
N THR A 85 -10.27 -10.62 -2.08
CA THR A 85 -10.50 -9.90 -3.35
C THR A 85 -9.38 -8.91 -3.64
N PHE A 86 -8.88 -8.20 -2.63
CA PHE A 86 -7.76 -7.27 -2.77
C PHE A 86 -6.46 -8.01 -3.08
N GLN A 87 -6.24 -9.19 -2.50
CA GLN A 87 -5.06 -10.01 -2.79
C GLN A 87 -5.05 -10.52 -4.24
N GLU A 88 -6.21 -10.85 -4.79
CA GLU A 88 -6.36 -11.26 -6.19
C GLU A 88 -6.25 -10.07 -7.16
N THR A 89 -6.74 -8.89 -6.76
CA THR A 89 -6.82 -7.71 -7.64
C THR A 89 -5.54 -6.86 -7.59
N TRP A 90 -4.96 -6.69 -6.40
CA TRP A 90 -3.80 -5.84 -6.11
C TRP A 90 -2.73 -6.59 -5.30
N PRO A 91 -2.16 -7.67 -5.84
CA PRO A 91 -1.23 -8.53 -5.09
C PRO A 91 -0.01 -7.77 -4.57
N SER A 92 0.53 -6.82 -5.33
CA SER A 92 1.71 -6.04 -4.91
C SER A 92 1.38 -5.09 -3.76
N VAL A 93 0.20 -4.49 -3.79
CA VAL A 93 -0.28 -3.64 -2.70
C VAL A 93 -0.46 -4.45 -1.42
N MET A 94 -1.05 -5.64 -1.52
CA MET A 94 -1.25 -6.52 -0.37
C MET A 94 0.07 -7.03 0.23
N GLU A 95 1.07 -7.34 -0.61
CA GLU A 95 2.41 -7.67 -0.15
C GLU A 95 3.04 -6.48 0.61
N LEU A 96 2.96 -5.27 0.05
CA LEU A 96 3.50 -4.07 0.70
C LEU A 96 2.78 -3.76 2.02
N LEU A 97 1.46 -3.92 2.08
CA LEU A 97 0.68 -3.79 3.32
C LEU A 97 1.12 -4.79 4.37
N SER A 98 1.20 -6.07 3.99
CA SER A 98 1.68 -7.14 4.88
C SER A 98 3.09 -6.85 5.39
N ASN A 99 3.98 -6.35 4.54
CA ASN A 99 5.31 -5.92 4.97
C ASN A 99 5.25 -4.77 5.98
N GLY A 100 4.34 -3.80 5.80
CA GLY A 100 4.13 -2.70 6.74
C GLY A 100 3.64 -3.16 8.10
N GLU A 101 2.61 -4.01 8.13
CA GLU A 101 2.03 -4.57 9.35
C GLU A 101 3.04 -5.40 10.15
N ASN A 102 3.92 -6.15 9.46
CA ASN A 102 4.94 -6.98 10.09
C ASN A 102 6.27 -6.25 10.34
N GLY A 103 6.38 -4.98 9.97
CA GLY A 103 7.61 -4.20 10.14
C GLY A 103 8.78 -4.62 9.23
N PHE A 104 8.49 -5.28 8.10
CA PHE A 104 9.48 -5.75 7.12
C PHE A 104 9.75 -4.69 6.05
N TYR A 105 10.53 -3.67 6.39
CA TYR A 105 10.82 -2.54 5.48
C TYR A 105 11.94 -2.80 4.46
N SER A 106 12.71 -3.90 4.58
CA SER A 106 13.79 -4.20 3.62
C SER A 106 13.28 -4.41 2.18
N PRO A 107 12.25 -5.25 1.92
CA PRO A 107 11.65 -5.37 0.58
C PRO A 107 10.82 -4.16 0.13
N ALA A 108 10.76 -3.09 0.95
CA ALA A 108 9.75 -2.05 0.98
C ALA A 108 8.41 -2.50 1.58
N ALA A 109 7.73 -1.53 2.16
CA ALA A 109 6.46 -1.66 2.85
C ALA A 109 5.56 -0.47 2.53
N LEU A 110 4.26 -0.67 2.64
CA LEU A 110 3.27 0.40 2.60
C LEU A 110 2.99 0.81 4.05
N CYS A 111 3.22 2.08 4.37
CA CYS A 111 3.05 2.60 5.72
C CYS A 111 2.50 4.02 5.71
N VAL A 112 2.00 4.46 6.86
CA VAL A 112 1.60 5.85 7.09
C VAL A 112 2.76 6.58 7.75
N LEU A 113 3.17 7.71 7.18
CA LEU A 113 4.16 8.62 7.76
C LEU A 113 3.57 10.02 7.84
N GLU A 114 4.01 10.78 8.84
CA GLU A 114 3.71 12.21 8.94
C GLU A 114 4.58 12.98 7.95
N ASP A 115 3.93 13.77 7.09
CA ASP A 115 4.61 14.66 6.16
C ASP A 115 5.26 15.82 6.95
N PRO A 116 6.59 15.99 6.91
CA PRO A 116 7.28 17.00 7.71
C PRO A 116 7.00 18.43 7.26
N ASP A 117 6.41 18.65 6.07
CA ASP A 117 6.11 19.99 5.58
C ASP A 117 4.80 20.55 6.16
N ASP A 118 3.79 19.69 6.39
CA ASP A 118 2.44 20.10 6.79
C ASP A 118 1.85 19.29 7.97
N VAL A 119 2.59 18.33 8.50
CA VAL A 119 2.20 17.49 9.65
C VAL A 119 0.97 16.63 9.37
N VAL A 120 0.69 16.32 8.10
CA VAL A 120 -0.41 15.45 7.69
C VAL A 120 0.07 14.02 7.48
N ASN A 121 -0.66 13.06 8.04
CA ASN A 121 -0.41 11.64 7.80
C ASN A 121 -0.75 11.26 6.36
N ARG A 122 0.21 10.67 5.65
CA ARG A 122 0.03 10.22 4.26
C ARG A 122 0.57 8.81 4.09
N TRP A 123 0.11 8.14 3.04
CA TRP A 123 0.57 6.79 2.69
C TRP A 123 1.84 6.85 1.85
N PHE A 124 2.80 6.01 2.21
CA PHE A 124 4.08 5.91 1.53
C PHE A 124 4.43 4.46 1.24
N VAL A 125 4.95 4.21 0.05
CA VAL A 125 5.79 3.03 -0.18
C VAL A 125 7.19 3.41 0.31
N ALA A 126 7.72 2.70 1.30
CA ALA A 126 8.96 3.05 1.97
C ALA A 126 9.86 1.83 2.18
N THR A 127 11.17 2.05 2.08
CA THR A 127 12.22 1.08 2.43
C THR A 127 13.24 1.73 3.35
N ILE A 128 13.80 0.95 4.28
CA ILE A 128 14.87 1.41 5.17
C ILE A 128 16.22 0.98 4.59
N ILE A 129 17.14 1.94 4.51
CA ILE A 129 18.50 1.75 4.03
C ILE A 129 19.44 1.89 5.22
N GLY A 130 19.94 0.77 5.73
CA GLY A 130 20.86 0.74 6.86
C GLY A 130 22.34 0.74 6.45
N ASN A 131 23.21 1.11 7.39
CA ASN A 131 24.67 1.14 7.22
C ASN A 131 25.11 2.06 6.07
N VAL A 132 24.43 3.21 5.96
CA VAL A 132 24.82 4.30 5.08
C VAL A 132 25.01 5.50 6.00
N GLY A 133 26.26 5.95 6.17
CA GLY A 133 26.54 7.16 6.95
C GLY A 133 25.82 8.37 6.33
N HIS A 134 25.74 9.49 7.05
CA HIS A 134 25.12 10.68 6.50
C HIS A 134 25.83 11.12 5.21
N LEU A 135 25.12 11.08 4.08
CA LEU A 135 25.63 11.45 2.76
C LEU A 135 24.94 12.74 2.28
N PRO A 136 25.67 13.74 1.78
CA PRO A 136 25.07 14.84 1.04
C PRO A 136 24.43 14.31 -0.26
N ALA A 137 23.41 14.99 -0.80
CA ALA A 137 22.68 14.51 -1.98
C ALA A 137 23.57 14.24 -3.19
N THR A 138 24.65 15.01 -3.35
CA THR A 138 25.65 14.81 -4.41
C THR A 138 26.38 13.47 -4.34
N LYS A 139 26.49 12.87 -3.16
CA LYS A 139 27.10 11.54 -2.95
C LYS A 139 26.08 10.42 -2.88
N VAL A 140 24.81 10.74 -2.62
CA VAL A 140 23.70 9.78 -2.60
C VAL A 140 23.58 9.03 -3.93
N LEU A 141 23.61 9.76 -5.05
CA LEU A 141 23.50 9.17 -6.38
C LEU A 141 24.72 8.32 -6.79
N GLY A 142 25.84 8.47 -6.09
CA GLY A 142 27.03 7.61 -6.27
C GLY A 142 27.04 6.38 -5.36
N ASN A 143 26.07 6.22 -4.46
CA ASN A 143 25.99 5.07 -3.57
C ASN A 143 25.01 4.04 -4.14
N GLU A 144 25.54 2.90 -4.59
CA GLU A 144 24.76 1.83 -5.21
C GLU A 144 23.60 1.34 -4.34
N ARG A 145 23.77 1.24 -3.01
CA ARG A 145 22.72 0.76 -2.11
C ARG A 145 21.55 1.73 -2.03
N VAL A 146 21.84 3.04 -2.08
CA VAL A 146 20.80 4.06 -2.06
C VAL A 146 20.09 4.12 -3.40
N VAL A 147 20.83 4.05 -4.50
CA VAL A 147 20.26 4.00 -5.85
C VAL A 147 19.37 2.78 -6.03
N GLU A 148 19.81 1.60 -5.59
CA GLU A 148 19.02 0.36 -5.65
C GLU A 148 17.73 0.47 -4.83
N ALA A 149 17.82 1.01 -3.61
CA ALA A 149 16.66 1.20 -2.76
C ALA A 149 15.66 2.23 -3.34
N MET A 150 16.15 3.33 -3.90
CA MET A 150 15.30 4.30 -4.61
C MET A 150 14.63 3.67 -5.83
N ALA A 151 15.38 2.95 -6.66
CA ALA A 151 14.83 2.26 -7.83
C ALA A 151 13.79 1.19 -7.44
N ARG A 152 13.99 0.52 -6.30
CA ARG A 152 13.02 -0.41 -5.72
C ARG A 152 11.73 0.30 -5.34
N VAL A 153 11.82 1.43 -4.64
CA VAL A 153 10.65 2.25 -4.28
C VAL A 153 9.92 2.71 -5.53
N VAL A 154 10.61 3.30 -6.51
CA VAL A 154 10.03 3.73 -7.81
C VAL A 154 9.22 2.59 -8.45
N ARG A 155 9.87 1.44 -8.67
CA ARG A 155 9.23 0.29 -9.33
C ARG A 155 8.00 -0.22 -8.59
N LEU A 156 8.09 -0.36 -7.28
CA LEU A 156 6.99 -0.89 -6.46
C LEU A 156 5.83 0.11 -6.39
N THR A 157 6.13 1.40 -6.32
CA THR A 157 5.13 2.47 -6.38
C THR A 157 4.45 2.53 -7.75
N GLU A 158 5.20 2.44 -8.86
CA GLU A 158 4.62 2.34 -10.21
C GLU A 158 3.72 1.11 -10.34
N SER A 159 4.17 -0.05 -9.86
CA SER A 159 3.38 -1.28 -9.87
C SER A 159 2.07 -1.12 -9.08
N ALA A 160 2.13 -0.52 -7.89
CA ALA A 160 0.96 -0.25 -7.07
C ALA A 160 -0.01 0.72 -7.76
N ILE A 161 0.49 1.83 -8.31
CA ILE A 161 -0.35 2.82 -9.02
C ILE A 161 -0.98 2.20 -10.27
N ASN A 162 -0.23 1.42 -11.05
CA ASN A 162 -0.75 0.73 -12.23
C ASN A 162 -1.85 -0.27 -11.86
N GLN A 163 -1.71 -0.97 -10.73
CA GLN A 163 -2.76 -1.83 -10.18
C GLN A 163 -4.02 -1.02 -9.80
N PHE A 164 -3.87 0.18 -9.22
CA PHE A 164 -5.01 1.04 -8.91
C PHE A 164 -5.67 1.66 -10.14
N HIS A 165 -4.90 2.20 -11.09
CA HIS A 165 -5.44 2.79 -12.31
C HIS A 165 -6.09 1.74 -13.21
N GLY A 166 -5.46 0.56 -13.35
CA GLY A 166 -6.06 -0.58 -14.05
C GLY A 166 -7.38 -1.02 -13.42
N ALA A 167 -7.51 -0.89 -12.09
CA ALA A 167 -8.72 -1.25 -11.35
C ALA A 167 -9.74 -0.12 -11.15
N GLN A 168 -9.42 1.15 -11.46
CA GLN A 168 -10.44 2.21 -11.52
C GLN A 168 -11.46 1.92 -12.63
N ILE A 169 -11.04 1.24 -13.70
CA ILE A 169 -11.92 0.65 -14.72
C ILE A 169 -12.84 -0.43 -14.12
N ASP A 170 -12.48 -0.97 -12.95
CA ASP A 170 -13.06 -2.14 -12.30
C ASP A 170 -13.76 -1.80 -10.97
N ALA A 171 -13.96 -0.53 -10.61
CA ALA A 171 -14.63 -0.16 -9.34
C ALA A 171 -16.08 -0.68 -9.27
N GLU A 172 -16.76 -0.75 -10.41
CA GLU A 172 -18.08 -1.38 -10.53
C GLU A 172 -17.98 -2.90 -10.37
N LEU A 173 -16.93 -3.54 -10.91
CA LEU A 173 -16.70 -4.98 -10.74
C LEU A 173 -16.28 -5.32 -9.30
N LEU A 174 -15.48 -4.49 -8.66
CA LEU A 174 -15.09 -4.60 -7.26
C LEU A 174 -16.35 -4.52 -6.38
N SER A 175 -17.22 -3.55 -6.65
CA SER A 175 -18.52 -3.43 -5.98
C SER A 175 -19.38 -4.69 -6.20
N ARG A 176 -19.41 -5.24 -7.42
CA ARG A 176 -20.12 -6.50 -7.73
C ARG A 176 -19.50 -7.71 -7.03
N ARG A 177 -18.17 -7.84 -7.00
CA ARG A 177 -17.45 -8.93 -6.31
C ARG A 177 -17.68 -8.86 -4.80
N ILE A 178 -17.68 -7.66 -4.22
CA ILE A 178 -18.02 -7.45 -2.81
C ILE A 178 -19.48 -7.82 -2.54
N ALA A 179 -20.41 -7.44 -3.41
CA ALA A 179 -21.83 -7.84 -3.28
C ALA A 179 -22.00 -9.37 -3.37
N GLN A 180 -21.30 -10.03 -4.30
CA GLN A 180 -21.29 -11.49 -4.42
C GLN A 180 -20.68 -12.18 -3.19
N ALA A 181 -19.56 -11.66 -2.68
CA ALA A 181 -18.92 -12.16 -1.47
C ALA A 181 -19.86 -12.07 -0.25
N ARG A 182 -20.58 -10.94 -0.09
CA ARG A 182 -21.60 -10.77 0.95
C ARG A 182 -22.74 -11.77 0.80
N MET A 183 -23.24 -11.96 -0.42
CA MET A 183 -24.29 -12.93 -0.70
C MET A 183 -23.85 -14.34 -0.31
N LEU A 184 -22.63 -14.76 -0.69
CA LEU A 184 -22.08 -16.06 -0.33
C LEU A 184 -21.88 -16.21 1.18
N ALA A 185 -21.40 -15.17 1.88
CA ALA A 185 -21.27 -15.18 3.33
C ALA A 185 -22.62 -15.35 4.03
N ASN A 186 -23.66 -14.64 3.56
CA ASN A 186 -25.02 -14.75 4.08
C ASN A 186 -25.63 -16.13 3.83
N VAL A 187 -25.42 -16.71 2.64
CA VAL A 187 -25.85 -18.08 2.32
C VAL A 187 -25.18 -19.09 3.25
N ARG A 188 -23.86 -18.98 3.47
CA ARG A 188 -23.14 -19.85 4.43
C ARG A 188 -23.66 -19.71 5.86
N ARG A 189 -23.98 -18.48 6.28
CA ARG A 189 -24.53 -18.21 7.62
C ARG A 189 -25.93 -18.82 7.77
N ALA A 190 -26.77 -18.71 6.74
CA ALA A 190 -28.09 -19.35 6.72
C ALA A 190 -27.99 -20.88 6.72
N ALA A 191 -27.08 -21.47 5.94
CA ALA A 191 -26.85 -22.92 5.93
C ALA A 191 -26.46 -23.44 7.33
N LYS A 192 -25.50 -22.80 8.00
CA LYS A 192 -25.12 -23.15 9.38
C LYS A 192 -26.28 -23.03 10.37
N PHE A 193 -27.12 -22.01 10.21
CA PHE A 193 -28.31 -21.85 11.05
C PHE A 193 -29.29 -23.02 10.85
N VAL A 194 -29.57 -23.38 9.60
CA VAL A 194 -30.43 -24.52 9.25
C VAL A 194 -29.88 -25.82 9.84
N ASP A 195 -28.58 -26.10 9.67
CA ASP A 195 -27.93 -27.30 10.22
C ASP A 195 -28.09 -27.37 11.74
N SER A 196 -27.81 -26.28 12.47
CA SER A 196 -27.97 -26.25 13.93
C SER A 196 -29.42 -26.45 14.40
N LYS A 197 -30.40 -26.00 13.60
CA LYS A 197 -31.83 -26.21 13.90
C LYS A 197 -32.25 -27.64 13.61
N PHE A 198 -31.75 -28.24 12.54
CA PHE A 198 -31.98 -29.65 12.25
C PHE A 198 -31.38 -30.55 13.34
N ASP A 199 -30.16 -30.27 13.78
CA ASP A 199 -29.53 -31.00 14.90
C ASP A 199 -30.34 -30.89 16.19
N SER A 200 -30.87 -29.70 16.49
CA SER A 200 -31.73 -29.49 17.65
C SER A 200 -33.04 -30.29 17.56
N ILE A 201 -33.62 -30.41 16.36
CA ILE A 201 -34.84 -31.20 16.12
C ILE A 201 -34.55 -32.70 16.25
N ILE A 202 -33.42 -33.17 15.72
CA ILE A 202 -32.99 -34.58 15.84
C ILE A 202 -32.77 -34.93 17.32
N GLN A 203 -32.08 -34.08 18.08
CA GLN A 203 -31.90 -34.28 19.52
C GLN A 203 -33.22 -34.32 20.28
N LEU A 204 -34.17 -33.45 19.92
CA LEU A 204 -35.50 -33.45 20.51
C LEU A 204 -36.25 -34.75 20.19
N ALA A 205 -36.22 -35.20 18.93
CA ALA A 205 -36.86 -36.45 18.50
C ALA A 205 -36.25 -37.67 19.22
N ASP A 206 -34.92 -37.73 19.32
CA ASP A 206 -34.21 -38.79 20.06
C ASP A 206 -34.57 -38.80 21.55
N SER A 207 -34.77 -37.63 22.16
CA SER A 207 -35.18 -37.51 23.56
C SER A 207 -36.60 -38.03 23.79
N VAL A 208 -37.52 -37.80 22.84
CA VAL A 208 -38.90 -38.29 22.92
C VAL A 208 -38.94 -39.81 22.76
N VAL A 209 -38.19 -40.38 21.80
CA VAL A 209 -38.12 -41.83 21.59
C VAL A 209 -37.55 -42.57 22.80
N LYS A 210 -36.52 -42.01 23.47
CA LYS A 210 -35.93 -42.61 24.68
C LYS A 210 -36.81 -42.51 25.93
N SER A 211 -37.85 -41.68 25.90
CA SER A 211 -38.78 -41.49 27.02
C SER A 211 -40.02 -42.39 26.97
N GLN A 212 -40.16 -43.20 25.93
CA GLN A 212 -41.19 -44.23 25.76
C GLN A 212 -40.64 -45.62 26.07
#